data_AF-A0A519SBD3-F1
#
_entry.id   AF-A0A519SBD3-F1
#
_cell.length_a   1.000
_cell.length_b   1.000
_cell.length_c   1.000
_cell.angle_alpha   90.00
_cell.angle_beta   90.00
_cell.angle_gamma   90.00
#
_symmetry.space_group_name_H-M   'P 1'
#
loop_
_entity.id
_entity.type
_entity.pdbx_description
1 polymer ?
#
loop_
_entity_poly.entity_id
_entity_poly.type
_entity_poly.pdbx_seq_one_letter_code
_entity_poly.pdbx_strand_id
1 'polypeptide(L)'
;MYSNYVLHALRVKLLEKIGSNQLAPGDCTKISIEIFLNTGHYVSKSTIMRIFGISTNLADSSDFVKNTISNFLGFKDWDTLQKMIVKDK
;
A
#
# COMPACT_ATOMS: atom_id res chain seq x y z
N MET A 1 -6.91 -0.03 15.22
CA MET A 1 -5.60 -0.64 14.91
C MET A 1 -5.82 -1.72 13.87
N TYR A 2 -5.19 -1.65 12.68
CA TYR A 2 -5.31 -2.72 11.69
C TYR A 2 -4.63 -3.99 12.18
N SER A 3 -5.17 -5.16 11.85
CA SER A 3 -4.53 -6.42 12.23
C SER A 3 -3.19 -6.59 11.49
N ASN A 4 -2.21 -7.24 12.12
CA ASN A 4 -0.94 -7.58 11.47
C ASN A 4 -1.13 -8.33 10.15
N TYR A 5 -2.20 -9.12 10.05
CA TYR A 5 -2.59 -9.80 8.82
C TYR A 5 -2.92 -8.83 7.67
N VAL A 6 -3.73 -7.79 7.92
CA VAL A 6 -4.10 -6.81 6.87
C VAL A 6 -2.86 -6.09 6.35
N LEU A 7 -1.96 -5.69 7.24
CA LEU A 7 -0.70 -5.04 6.87
C LEU A 7 0.20 -5.96 6.04
N HIS A 8 0.29 -7.23 6.42
CA HIS A 8 1.07 -8.23 5.70
C HIS A 8 0.50 -8.49 4.30
N ALA A 9 -0.81 -8.77 4.19
CA ALA A 9 -1.47 -9.03 2.90
C ALA A 9 -1.36 -7.83 1.95
N LEU A 10 -1.52 -6.61 2.47
CA LEU A 10 -1.35 -5.38 1.70
C LEU A 10 0.08 -5.27 1.15
N ARG A 11 1.08 -5.56 1.99
CA ARG A 11 2.50 -5.53 1.60
C ARG A 11 2.79 -6.55 0.50
N VAL A 12 2.29 -7.78 0.61
CA VAL A 12 2.47 -8.82 -0.42
C VAL A 12 1.88 -8.37 -1.76
N LYS A 13 0.63 -7.90 -1.79
CA LYS A 13 -0.03 -7.46 -3.03
C LYS A 13 0.71 -6.32 -3.73
N LEU A 14 1.28 -5.38 -2.96
CA LEU A 14 2.08 -4.29 -3.51
C LEU A 14 3.41 -4.76 -4.08
N LEU A 15 4.08 -5.68 -3.38
CA LEU A 15 5.32 -6.29 -3.83
C LEU A 15 5.11 -7.07 -5.14
N GLU A 16 4.03 -7.84 -5.22
CA GLU A 16 3.59 -8.51 -6.45
C GLU A 16 3.35 -7.50 -7.58
N LYS A 17 2.65 -6.40 -7.29
CA LYS A 17 2.32 -5.37 -8.29
C LYS A 17 3.56 -4.71 -8.91
N ILE A 18 4.63 -4.53 -8.14
CA ILE A 18 5.89 -3.93 -8.62
C ILE A 18 6.93 -4.96 -9.07
N GLY A 19 6.63 -6.25 -8.97
CA GLY A 19 7.54 -7.35 -9.31
C GLY A 19 8.74 -7.49 -8.36
N SER A 20 8.60 -7.14 -7.09
CA SER A 20 9.66 -7.28 -6.08
C SER A 20 9.28 -8.34 -5.04
N ASN A 21 10.26 -9.08 -4.51
CA ASN A 21 10.03 -10.12 -3.50
C ASN A 21 10.32 -9.62 -2.07
N GLN A 22 11.04 -8.51 -1.93
CA GLN A 22 11.37 -7.89 -0.65
C GLN A 22 11.23 -6.38 -0.77
N LEU A 23 10.88 -5.72 0.35
CA LEU A 23 10.75 -4.27 0.39
C LEU A 23 12.10 -3.65 0.73
N ALA A 24 12.85 -3.22 -0.28
CA ALA A 24 14.06 -2.43 -0.12
C ALA A 24 13.74 -0.92 -0.14
N PRO A 25 14.65 -0.06 0.37
CA PRO A 25 14.47 1.39 0.28
C PRO A 25 14.29 1.92 -1.15
N GLY A 26 14.85 1.21 -2.15
CA GLY A 26 14.65 1.51 -3.57
C GLY A 26 13.23 1.21 -4.05
N ASP A 27 12.60 0.17 -3.54
CA ASP A 27 11.22 -0.19 -3.88
C ASP A 27 10.23 0.86 -3.40
N CYS A 28 10.47 1.52 -2.26
CA CYS A 28 9.60 2.61 -1.80
C CYS A 28 9.58 3.79 -2.77
N THR A 29 10.70 4.09 -3.42
CA THR A 29 10.75 5.12 -4.48
C THR A 29 10.00 4.62 -5.72
N LYS A 30 10.22 3.36 -6.13
CA LYS A 30 9.53 2.75 -7.26
C LYS A 30 8.01 2.75 -7.08
N ILE A 31 7.52 2.34 -5.90
CA ILE A 31 6.10 2.36 -5.54
C ILE A 31 5.53 3.78 -5.62
N SER A 32 6.25 4.79 -5.12
CA SER A 32 5.83 6.19 -5.18
C SER A 32 5.64 6.66 -6.64
N ILE A 33 6.58 6.31 -7.52
CA ILE A 33 6.51 6.63 -8.95
C ILE A 33 5.37 5.86 -9.62
N GLU A 34 5.26 4.55 -9.40
CA GLU A 34 4.23 3.71 -9.98
C GLU A 34 2.81 4.13 -9.58
N ILE A 35 2.60 4.48 -8.31
CA ILE A 35 1.33 5.05 -7.83
C ILE A 35 1.00 6.31 -8.63
N PHE A 36 1.96 7.21 -8.79
CA PHE A 36 1.74 8.44 -9.53
C PHE A 36 1.41 8.18 -11.01
N LEU A 37 2.15 7.28 -11.67
CA LEU A 37 1.93 6.94 -13.07
C LEU A 37 0.57 6.25 -13.32
N ASN A 38 0.09 5.43 -12.37
CA ASN A 38 -1.15 4.67 -12.54
C ASN A 38 -2.40 5.41 -12.03
N THR A 39 -2.25 6.31 -11.05
CA THR A 39 -3.40 6.94 -10.37
C THR A 39 -3.47 8.46 -10.56
N GLY A 40 -2.39 9.09 -11.02
CA GLY A 40 -2.24 10.55 -11.05
C GLY A 40 -2.07 11.20 -9.67
N HIS A 41 -2.08 10.41 -8.59
CA HIS A 41 -1.94 10.89 -7.22
C HIS A 41 -0.53 10.67 -6.70
N TYR A 42 0.01 11.65 -5.98
CA TYR A 42 1.33 11.55 -5.38
C TYR A 42 1.28 11.06 -3.94
N VAL A 43 2.04 10.00 -3.65
CA VAL A 43 2.31 9.53 -2.28
C VAL A 43 3.81 9.50 -2.08
N SER A 44 4.31 10.23 -1.08
CA SER A 44 5.75 10.37 -0.86
C SER A 44 6.42 9.04 -0.47
N LYS A 45 7.69 8.88 -0.85
CA LYS A 45 8.54 7.76 -0.38
C LYS A 45 8.48 7.57 1.15
N SER A 46 8.53 8.67 1.92
CA SER A 46 8.45 8.62 3.38
C SER A 46 7.12 8.06 3.89
N THR A 47 6.02 8.36 3.18
CA THR A 47 4.70 7.81 3.50
C THR A 47 4.63 6.32 3.17
N ILE A 48 5.16 5.90 2.01
CA ILE A 48 5.28 4.49 1.64
C ILE A 48 6.14 3.73 2.68
N MET A 49 7.28 4.30 3.09
CA MET A 49 8.12 3.71 4.13
C MET A 49 7.41 3.58 5.47
N ARG A 50 6.57 4.55 5.87
CA ARG A 50 5.79 4.47 7.10
C ARG A 50 4.69 3.42 7.02
N ILE A 51 4.10 3.21 5.84
CA ILE A 51 3.02 2.22 5.71
C ILE A 51 3.59 0.79 5.57
N PHE A 52 4.71 0.63 4.86
CA PHE A 52 5.21 -0.68 4.43
C PHE A 52 6.59 -1.05 4.99
N GLY A 53 7.37 -0.06 5.43
CA GLY A 53 8.71 -0.25 5.95
C GLY A 53 8.74 -0.81 7.38
N ILE A 54 9.84 -0.57 8.09
CA ILE A 54 10.15 -1.22 9.37
C ILE A 54 9.19 -0.79 10.49
N SER A 55 8.62 0.42 10.39
CA SER A 55 7.70 0.97 11.38
C SER A 55 6.31 1.17 10.76
N THR A 56 5.64 0.07 10.45
CA THR A 56 4.33 0.06 9.77
C THR A 56 3.25 0.75 10.60
N ASN A 57 2.75 1.89 10.10
CA ASN A 57 1.62 2.60 10.66
C ASN A 57 0.68 3.10 9.55
N LEU A 58 -0.22 2.20 9.15
CA LEU A 58 -1.31 2.51 8.21
C LEU A 58 -2.49 3.19 8.90
N ALA A 59 -2.65 3.02 10.22
CA ALA A 59 -3.75 3.61 10.99
C ALA A 59 -3.71 5.14 10.91
N ASP A 60 -2.52 5.73 10.99
CA ASP A 60 -2.32 7.18 10.98
C ASP A 60 -2.23 7.78 9.56
N SER A 61 -2.37 6.95 8.52
CA SER A 61 -2.39 7.44 7.14
C SER A 61 -3.78 8.00 6.79
N SER A 62 -3.80 9.10 6.05
CA SER A 62 -5.06 9.72 5.62
C SER A 62 -5.84 8.81 4.67
N ASP A 63 -7.16 9.02 4.60
CA ASP A 63 -8.02 8.27 3.68
C ASP A 63 -7.63 8.49 2.22
N PHE A 64 -7.09 9.67 1.88
CA PHE A 64 -6.50 9.93 0.58
C PHE A 64 -5.39 8.93 0.24
N VAL A 65 -4.47 8.68 1.18
CA VAL A 65 -3.36 7.74 0.97
C VAL A 65 -3.88 6.31 0.85
N LYS A 66 -4.80 5.92 1.74
CA LYS A 66 -5.41 4.58 1.71
C LYS A 66 -6.15 4.31 0.40
N ASN A 67 -6.95 5.27 -0.07
CA ASN A 67 -7.68 5.16 -1.34
C ASN A 67 -6.72 5.17 -2.53
N THR A 68 -5.69 6.00 -2.51
CA THR A 68 -4.68 6.02 -3.58
C THR A 68 -3.96 4.68 -3.71
N ILE A 69 -3.58 4.06 -2.60
CA ILE A 69 -2.99 2.71 -2.59
C ILE A 69 -3.98 1.67 -3.10
N SER A 70 -5.25 1.80 -2.72
CA SER A 70 -6.31 0.88 -3.16
C SER A 70 -6.54 0.98 -4.68
N ASN A 71 -6.60 2.20 -5.21
CA ASN A 71 -6.70 2.47 -6.63
C ASN A 71 -5.52 1.91 -7.40
N PHE A 72 -4.30 2.07 -6.86
CA PHE A 72 -3.09 1.49 -7.45
C PHE A 72 -3.15 -0.05 -7.53
N LEU A 73 -3.75 -0.69 -6.53
CA LEU A 73 -3.99 -2.13 -6.51
C LEU A 73 -5.21 -2.57 -7.34
N GLY A 74 -5.93 -1.64 -7.98
CA GLY A 74 -7.10 -1.92 -8.82
C GLY A 74 -8.44 -1.96 -8.09
N PHE A 75 -8.50 -1.50 -6.84
CA PHE A 75 -9.73 -1.42 -6.04
C PHE A 75 -10.27 0.00 -6.01
N LYS A 76 -11.59 0.15 -5.87
CA LYS A 76 -12.27 1.45 -5.87
C LYS A 76 -11.87 2.36 -4.69
N ASP A 77 -11.70 1.76 -3.52
CA ASP A 77 -11.45 2.45 -2.26
C ASP A 77 -10.85 1.47 -1.23
N TRP A 78 -10.40 2.05 -0.11
CA TRP A 78 -9.81 1.30 0.99
C TRP A 78 -10.75 0.26 1.60
N ASP A 79 -12.04 0.58 1.73
CA ASP A 79 -13.02 -0.32 2.32
C ASP A 79 -13.19 -1.60 1.48
N THR A 80 -13.23 -1.45 0.15
CA THR A 80 -13.31 -2.56 -0.80
C THR A 80 -12.07 -3.47 -0.69
N LEU A 81 -10.88 -2.87 -0.66
CA LEU A 81 -9.63 -3.60 -0.50
C LEU A 81 -9.56 -4.32 0.86
N GLN A 82 -9.95 -3.64 1.94
CA GLN A 82 -9.92 -4.19 3.29
C GLN A 82 -10.86 -5.39 3.43
N LYS A 83 -12.09 -5.29 2.88
CA LYS A 83 -13.04 -6.41 2.86
C LYS A 83 -12.51 -7.60 2.08
N MET A 84 -11.85 -7.36 0.95
CA MET A 84 -11.21 -8.41 0.15
C MET A 84 -10.11 -9.13 0.95
N ILE A 85 -9.20 -8.37 1.57
CA ILE A 85 -8.13 -8.93 2.39
C ILE A 85 -8.70 -9.78 3.55
N VAL A 86 -9.73 -9.29 4.24
CA VAL A 86 -10.35 -9.99 5.37
C VAL A 86 -11.09 -11.25 4.91
N LYS A 87 -11.68 -11.26 3.71
CA LYS A 87 -12.36 -12.43 3.14
C LYS A 87 -11.39 -13.54 2.72
N ASP A 88 -10.17 -13.17 2.33
CA ASP A 88 -9.10 -14.11 1.97
C ASP A 88 -8.37 -14.70 3.20
N LYS A 89 -8.78 -14.35 4.43
CA LYS A 89 -8.23 -14.88 5.69
C LYS A 89 -8.81 -16.24 6.03
#